data_AF-A0A8I2G625-F1
#
_entry.id   AF-A0A8I2G625-F1
#
_cell.length_a   1.000
_cell.length_b   1.000
_cell.length_c   1.000
_cell.angle_alpha   90.00
_cell.angle_beta   90.00
_cell.angle_gamma   90.00
#
_symmetry.space_group_name_H-M   'P 1'
#
loop_
_entity.id
_entity.type
_entity.pdbx_description
1 polymer ?
#
loop_
_entity_poly.entity_id
_entity_poly.type
_entity_poly.pdbx_seq_one_letter_code
_entity_poly.pdbx_strand_id
1 'polypeptide(L)' 'MSSKSDKILLTGVPGCGKTTAIIQIMENLKDIKAAGFYTQEIRQNNERKGFTWTRLDGTGGILAHVN' A
#
# COMPACT_ATOMS: atom_id res chain seq x y z
N MET A 1 19.73 20.36 -12.25
CA MET A 1 18.33 20.74 -12.51
C MET A 1 17.43 19.74 -11.81
N SER A 2 16.67 20.13 -10.79
CA SER A 2 15.68 19.25 -10.18
C SER A 2 14.41 19.35 -11.02
N SER A 3 14.08 18.32 -11.79
CA SER A 3 12.80 18.26 -12.50
C SER A 3 11.69 18.16 -11.47
N LYS A 4 10.72 19.07 -11.53
CA LYS A 4 9.54 19.02 -10.68
C LYS A 4 8.69 17.83 -11.12
N SER A 5 8.58 16.82 -10.26
CA SER A 5 7.65 15.70 -10.48
C SER A 5 6.28 16.05 -9.90
N ASP A 6 5.23 15.70 -10.63
CA ASP A 6 3.86 15.86 -10.14
C ASP A 6 3.61 14.95 -8.94
N LYS A 7 2.93 15.51 -7.92
CA LYS A 7 2.48 14.74 -6.76
C LYS A 7 1.05 14.27 -7.03
N ILE A 8 0.88 12.96 -7.13
CA ILE A 8 -0.42 12.35 -7.41
C ILE A 8 -1.03 11.83 -6.11
N LEU A 9 -2.29 12.18 -5.85
CA LEU A 9 -3.10 11.62 -4.78
C LEU A 9 -4.30 10.88 -5.38
N LEU A 10 -4.35 9.56 -5.16
CA LEU A 10 -5.52 8.75 -5.52
C LEU A 10 -6.52 8.73 -4.35
N THR A 11 -7.70 9.32 -4.54
CA THR A 11 -8.77 9.39 -3.54
C THR A 11 -10.04 8.65 -4.00
N GLY A 12 -10.97 8.41 -3.09
CA GLY A 12 -12.21 7.68 -3.32
C GLY A 12 -12.74 7.05 -2.03
N VAL A 13 -14.00 6.60 -2.05
CA VAL A 13 -14.66 6.00 -0.88
C VAL A 13 -13.90 4.78 -0.33
N PRO A 14 -14.00 4.46 0.97
CA PRO A 14 -13.42 3.24 1.53
C PRO A 14 -13.85 1.99 0.75
N GLY A 15 -12.93 1.05 0.54
CA GLY A 15 -13.23 -0.20 -0.18
C GLY A 15 -13.31 -0.10 -1.72
N CYS A 16 -13.17 1.08 -2.34
CA CYS A 16 -13.28 1.23 -3.80
C CYS A 16 -12.10 0.69 -4.63
N GLY A 17 -11.15 -0.02 -4.01
CA GLY A 17 -10.03 -0.65 -4.73
C GLY A 17 -8.77 0.20 -4.95
N LYS A 18 -8.59 1.34 -4.26
CA LYS A 18 -7.40 2.21 -4.41
C LYS A 18 -6.07 1.46 -4.23
N THR A 19 -5.95 0.68 -3.15
CA THR A 19 -4.75 -0.11 -2.87
C THR A 19 -4.51 -1.15 -3.97
N THR A 20 -5.58 -1.79 -4.44
CA THR A 20 -5.51 -2.75 -5.56
C THR A 20 -5.00 -2.09 -6.84
N ALA A 21 -5.51 -0.91 -7.19
CA ALA A 21 -5.06 -0.16 -8.36
C ALA A 21 -3.57 0.20 -8.27
N ILE A 22 -3.09 0.66 -7.11
CA ILE A 22 -1.67 0.97 -6.90
C ILE A 22 -0.81 -0.29 -7.07
N ILE A 23 -1.21 -1.42 -6.49
CA ILE A 23 -0.47 -2.68 -6.62
C ILE A 23 -0.39 -3.12 -8.09
N GLN A 24 -1.51 -3.07 -8.82
CA GLN A 24 -1.53 -3.41 -10.25
C GLN A 24 -0.67 -2.46 -11.10
N ILE A 25 -0.68 -1.16 -10.82
CA ILE A 25 0.20 -0.20 -11.50
C ILE A 25 1.66 -0.58 -11.23
N MET A 26 2.02 -0.90 -9.98
CA MET A 26 3.38 -1.31 -9.63
C MET A 26 3.82 -2.61 -10.31
N GLU A 27 2.91 -3.57 -10.53
CA GLU A 27 3.18 -4.77 -11.30
C GLU A 27 3.51 -4.49 -12.78
N ASN A 28 2.96 -3.40 -13.34
CA ASN A 28 3.28 -2.94 -14.70
C ASN A 28 4.57 -2.10 -14.76
N LEU A 29 5.10 -1.67 -13.62
CA LEU A 29 6.29 -0.81 -13.50
C LEU A 29 7.49 -1.54 -12.87
N LYS A 30 7.55 -2.87 -12.96
CA LYS A 30 8.57 -3.72 -12.31
C LYS A 30 10.01 -3.34 -12.65
N ASP A 31 10.27 -2.76 -13.82
CA ASP A 31 11.61 -2.34 -14.25
C ASP A 31 12.04 -0.99 -13.65
N ILE A 32 11.15 -0.31 -12.92
CA ILE A 32 11.43 0.97 -12.26
C ILE A 32 11.76 0.73 -10.80
N LYS A 33 12.87 1.32 -10.34
CA LYS A 33 13.19 1.37 -8.91
C LYS A 33 12.17 2.26 -8.19
N ALA A 34 11.24 1.63 -7.47
CA ALA A 34 10.27 2.31 -6.64
C ALA A 34 10.50 1.99 -5.15
N ALA A 35 10.23 2.98 -4.31
CA ALA A 35 10.28 2.83 -2.86
C ALA A 35 8.93 3.26 -2.27
N GLY A 36 8.54 2.62 -1.17
CA GLY A 36 7.27 2.88 -0.51
C GLY A 36 6.69 1.61 0.09
N PHE A 37 5.54 1.76 0.73
CA PHE A 37 4.78 0.64 1.32
C PHE A 37 3.29 0.95 1.29
N TYR A 38 2.48 -0.10 1.40
CA TYR A 38 1.05 -0.02 1.66
C TYR A 38 0.73 -0.80 2.94
N THR A 39 -0.44 -0.50 3.52
CA THR A 39 -0.93 -1.18 4.72
C THR A 39 -2.14 -2.04 4.40
N GLN A 40 -2.28 -3.17 5.09
CA GLN A 40 -3.47 -4.01 5.03
C GLN A 40 -4.03 -4.23 6.42
N GLU A 41 -5.34 -4.36 6.54
CA GLU A 41 -5.97 -4.65 7.82
C GLU A 41 -5.80 -6.13 8.19
N ILE A 42 -5.38 -6.38 9.42
CA ILE A 42 -5.45 -7.72 10.02
C ILE A 42 -6.86 -7.86 10.59
N ARG A 43 -7.65 -8.79 10.05
CA ARG A 43 -9.01 -9.07 10.52
C ARG A 43 -9.14 -10.52 10.97
N GLN A 44 -9.73 -10.73 12.14
CA GLN A 44 -10.01 -12.05 12.70
C GLN A 44 -11.41 -12.02 13.31
N ASN A 45 -12.23 -13.04 13.05
CA ASN A 45 -13.62 -13.11 13.52
C ASN A 45 -14.42 -11.83 13.21
N ASN A 46 -14.21 -11.26 12.01
CA ASN A 46 -14.82 -10.01 11.55
C ASN A 46 -14.41 -8.72 12.29
N GLU A 47 -13.53 -8.81 13.29
CA GLU A 47 -12.95 -7.66 13.99
C GLU A 47 -11.59 -7.26 13.41
N ARG A 48 -11.30 -5.95 13.38
CA ARG A 48 -9.97 -5.45 13.05
C ARG A 48 -9.04 -5.62 14.25
N LYS A 49 -8.04 -6.49 14.11
CA LYS A 49 -7.00 -6.75 15.12
C LYS A 49 -5.74 -5.92 14.92
N GLY A 50 -5.56 -5.30 13.77
CA GLY A 50 -4.35 -4.52 13.52
C GLY A 50 -4.13 -4.16 12.07
N PHE A 51 -2.88 -3.85 11.75
CA PHE A 51 -2.41 -3.51 10.43
C PHE A 51 -1.08 -4.18 10.15
N THR A 52 -0.91 -4.71 8.94
CA THR A 52 0.41 -5.02 8.38
C THR A 52 0.89 -3.86 7.53
N TRP A 53 2.19 -3.84 7.24
CA TRP A 53 2.78 -3.06 6.17
C TRP A 53 3.52 -3.98 5.21
N THR A 54 3.47 -3.63 3.92
CA THR A 54 4.17 -4.34 2.85
C THR A 54 4.84 -3.33 1.95
N ARG A 55 6.17 -3.42 1.81
CA ARG A 55 6.95 -2.66 0.83
C ARG A 55 6.64 -3.13 -0.58
N LEU A 56 6.96 -2.28 -1.54
CA LEU A 56 6.80 -2.60 -2.97
C LEU A 56 7.72 -3.76 -3.44
N ASP A 57 8.76 -4.11 -2.67
CA ASP A 57 9.64 -5.26 -2.91
C ASP A 57 9.11 -6.58 -2.30
N GLY A 58 7.93 -6.56 -1.67
CA GLY A 58 7.31 -7.72 -1.04
C GLY A 58 7.73 -7.96 0.42
N THR A 59 8.73 -7.22 0.94
CA THR A 59 9.10 -7.28 2.36
C THR A 59 8.00 -6.66 3.22
N GLY A 60 7.65 -7.26 4.34
CA GLY A 60 6.60 -6.72 5.20
C GLY A 60 6.70 -7.14 6.66
N GLY A 61 5.71 -6.72 7.44
CA GLY A 61 5.60 -7.05 8.86
C GLY A 61 4.31 -6.51 9.50
N ILE A 62 4.17 -6.74 10.79
CA ILE A 62 3.09 -6.15 11.60
C ILE A 62 3.45 -4.68 11.87
N LEU A 63 2.54 -3.78 11.54
CA LEU A 63 2.65 -2.36 11.86
C LEU A 63 2.06 -2.06 13.25
N ALA A 64 0.89 -2.65 13.55
CA ALA A 64 0.23 -2.55 14.84
C ALA A 64 -0.70 -3.75 15.04
N HIS A 65 -0.83 -4.24 16.27
CA HIS A 65 -1.73 -5.34 16.63
C HIS A 65 -2.27 -5.14 18.05
N VAL A 66 -3.53 -5.51 18.28
CA VAL A 66 -4.12 -5.57 19.62
C VAL A 66 -4.12 -7.01 20.11
N ASN A 67 -3.68 -7.23 21.35
CA ASN A 67 -3.59 -8.55 21.97
C ASN A 67 -4.96 -9.20 22.17
#